data_AF-A0A2E3FKP7-F1
#
_entry.id   AF-A0A2E3FKP7-F1
#
_cell.length_a   1.000
_cell.length_b   1.000
_cell.length_c   1.000
_cell.angle_alpha   90.00
_cell.angle_beta   90.00
_cell.angle_gamma   90.00
#
_symmetry.space_group_name_H-M   'P 1'
#
loop_
_entity.id
_entity.type
_entity.pdbx_description
1 polymer ?
#
loop_
_entity_poly.entity_id
_entity_poly.type
_entity_poly.pdbx_seq_one_letter_code
_entity_poly.pdbx_strand_id
1 'polypeptide(L)' 'MAKECNIDARGKFLRLVGGSVSLAMGLVAVTLMYAEIVPDNWFTISSTIGLFGGGALGIYEGWSGWCIARAMGIWTPI' A
#
# COMPACT_ATOMS: atom_id res chain seq x y z
N MET A 1 -0.18 16.12 -17.71
CA MET A 1 -1.27 15.35 -18.35
C MET A 1 -2.05 14.68 -17.23
N ALA A 2 -3.36 14.94 -17.10
CA ALA A 2 -4.16 14.23 -16.11
C ALA A 2 -4.20 12.74 -16.49
N LYS A 3 -3.94 11.84 -15.52
CA LYS A 3 -4.09 10.40 -15.78
C LYS A 3 -5.57 10.09 -15.94
N GLU A 4 -5.92 9.30 -16.95
CA GLU A 4 -7.30 8.87 -17.14
C GLU A 4 -7.70 7.94 -15.98
N CYS A 5 -8.87 8.20 -15.38
CA CYS A 5 -9.37 7.38 -14.30
C CYS A 5 -9.67 5.97 -14.81
N ASN A 6 -9.10 4.94 -14.18
CA ASN A 6 -9.27 3.53 -14.58
C ASN A 6 -9.76 2.66 -13.40
N ILE A 7 -10.22 3.30 -12.32
CA ILE A 7 -10.71 2.64 -11.11
C ILE A 7 -12.15 3.09 -10.84
N ASP A 8 -13.01 2.14 -10.47
CA ASP A 8 -14.35 2.43 -9.97
C ASP A 8 -14.31 3.06 -8.56
N ALA A 9 -15.37 3.79 -8.17
CA ALA A 9 -15.47 4.39 -6.84
C ALA A 9 -15.22 3.39 -5.69
N ARG A 10 -15.66 2.14 -5.84
CA ARG A 10 -15.39 1.07 -4.85
C ARG A 10 -13.91 0.69 -4.80
N GLY A 11 -13.29 0.48 -5.96
CA GLY A 11 -11.86 0.18 -6.06
C GLY A 11 -11.00 1.30 -5.51
N LYS A 12 -11.45 2.55 -5.65
CA LYS A 12 -10.79 3.76 -5.12
C LYS A 12 -10.75 3.73 -3.60
N PHE A 13 -11.91 3.49 -2.99
CA PHE A 13 -12.05 3.42 -1.53
C PHE A 13 -11.24 2.26 -0.94
N LEU A 14 -11.36 1.06 -1.51
CA LEU A 14 -10.67 -0.12 -1.00
C LEU A 14 -9.14 0.04 -1.04
N ARG A 15 -8.59 0.60 -2.12
CA ARG A 15 -7.15 0.85 -2.23
C ARG A 15 -6.68 1.92 -1.26
N LEU A 16 -7.45 2.98 -1.08
CA LEU A 16 -7.10 4.05 -0.15
C LEU A 16 -7.10 3.55 1.29
N VAL A 17 -8.17 2.84 1.71
CA VAL A 17 -8.27 2.26 3.05
C VAL A 17 -7.22 1.17 3.27
N GLY A 18 -7.08 0.23 2.33
CA GLY A 18 -6.08 -0.84 2.43
C GLY A 18 -4.65 -0.29 2.48
N GLY A 19 -4.38 0.76 1.72
CA GLY A 19 -3.11 1.48 1.74
C GLY A 19 -2.85 2.18 3.09
N SER A 20 -3.86 2.88 3.62
CA SER A 20 -3.78 3.53 4.95
C SER A 20 -3.58 2.53 6.08
N VAL A 21 -4.29 1.39 6.06
CA VAL A 21 -4.12 0.32 7.04
C VAL A 21 -2.72 -0.29 6.94
N SER A 22 -2.23 -0.54 5.72
CA SER A 22 -0.88 -1.05 5.50
C SER A 22 0.20 -0.10 6.05
N LEU A 23 0.06 1.21 5.81
CA LEU A 23 0.97 2.20 6.41
C LEU A 23 0.90 2.23 7.94
N ALA A 24 -0.31 2.19 8.51
CA ALA A 24 -0.48 2.16 9.95
C ALA A 24 0.18 0.92 10.58
N MET A 25 0.01 -0.25 9.94
CA MET A 25 0.70 -1.48 10.35
C MET A 25 2.22 -1.39 10.17
N GLY A 26 2.71 -0.71 9.14
CA GLY A 26 4.14 -0.42 8.98
C GLY A 26 4.70 0.41 10.14
N LEU A 27 3.98 1.43 10.59
CA LEU A 27 4.36 2.22 11.77
C LEU A 27 4.39 1.37 13.04
N VAL A 28 3.39 0.52 13.25
CA VAL A 28 3.36 -0.42 14.38
C VAL A 28 4.53 -1.41 14.31
N ALA A 29 4.86 -1.92 13.12
CA ALA A 29 6.01 -2.82 12.95
C ALA A 29 7.33 -2.12 13.34
N VAL A 30 7.54 -0.87 12.89
CA VAL A 30 8.73 -0.09 13.25
C VAL A 30 8.82 0.15 14.76
N THR A 31 7.71 0.48 15.43
CA THR A 31 7.73 0.70 16.88
C THR A 31 8.04 -0.58 17.65
N LEU A 32 7.52 -1.73 17.22
CA LEU A 32 7.82 -3.03 17.82
C LEU A 32 9.28 -3.44 17.64
N MET A 33 9.87 -3.15 16.47
CA MET A 33 11.29 -3.38 16.22
C MET A 33 12.17 -2.46 17.07
N TYR A 34 11.80 -1.18 17.18
CA TYR A 34 12.53 -0.22 18.01
C TYR A 34 12.47 -0.56 19.52
N ALA A 35 11.36 -1.15 19.96
CA ALA A 35 11.20 -1.65 21.33
C ALA A 35 11.88 -3.01 21.58
N GLU A 36 12.61 -3.55 20.58
CA GLU A 36 13.28 -4.86 20.61
C GLU A 36 12.34 -6.04 20.95
N ILE A 37 11.02 -5.88 20.68
CA ILE A 37 10.01 -6.93 20.89
C ILE A 37 10.08 -7.98 19.77
N VAL A 38 10.52 -7.57 18.58
CA VAL A 38 10.62 -8.40 17.38
C VAL A 38 12.04 -8.32 16.83
N PRO A 39 12.66 -9.44 16.39
CA PRO A 39 14.02 -9.42 15.85
C PRO A 39 14.13 -8.62 14.55
N ASP A 40 15.24 -7.92 14.41
CA ASP A 40 15.66 -7.10 13.28
C ASP A 40 16.33 -7.93 12.16
N ASN A 41 15.74 -9.07 11.83
CA ASN A 41 16.23 -9.90 10.73
C ASN A 41 15.77 -9.38 9.35
N TRP A 42 16.38 -9.93 8.29
CA TRP A 42 16.06 -9.57 6.91
C TRP A 42 14.57 -9.69 6.57
N PHE A 43 13.87 -10.70 7.09
CA PHE A 43 12.43 -10.89 6.87
C PHE A 43 11.60 -9.78 7.51
N THR A 44 11.89 -9.41 8.76
CA THR A 44 11.13 -8.37 9.47
C THR A 44 11.33 -7.00 8.83
N ILE A 45 12.57 -6.68 8.47
CA ILE A 45 12.92 -5.41 7.82
C ILE A 45 12.26 -5.31 6.43
N SER A 46 12.41 -6.35 5.60
CA SER A 46 11.84 -6.35 4.24
C SER A 46 10.30 -6.31 4.26
N SER A 47 9.66 -7.01 5.20
CA SER A 47 8.20 -6.96 5.39
C SER A 47 7.74 -5.56 5.78
N THR A 48 8.45 -4.91 6.70
CA THR A 48 8.15 -3.54 7.13
C THR A 48 8.27 -2.55 5.98
N ILE A 49 9.35 -2.64 5.19
CA ILE A 49 9.51 -1.82 3.97
C ILE A 49 8.39 -2.10 2.97
N GLY A 50 7.98 -3.36 2.81
CA GLY A 50 6.85 -3.76 1.96
C GLY A 50 5.52 -3.13 2.40
N LEU A 51 5.26 -3.06 3.71
CA LEU A 51 4.08 -2.38 4.26
C LEU A 51 4.08 -0.88 3.93
N PHE A 52 5.23 -0.22 4.02
CA PHE A 52 5.36 1.19 3.64
C PHE A 52 5.20 1.41 2.14
N GLY A 53 5.91 0.63 1.32
CA GLY A 53 5.86 0.75 -0.14
C GLY A 53 4.48 0.41 -0.71
N GLY A 54 3.91 -0.72 -0.30
CA GLY A 54 2.57 -1.15 -0.70
C GLY A 54 1.49 -0.22 -0.17
N GLY A 55 1.62 0.25 1.08
CA GLY A 55 0.69 1.21 1.68
C GLY A 55 0.67 2.55 0.95
N ALA A 56 1.85 3.11 0.68
CA ALA A 56 1.98 4.36 -0.06
C ALA A 56 1.44 4.24 -1.50
N LEU A 57 1.72 3.13 -2.18
CA LEU A 57 1.18 2.86 -3.51
C LEU A 57 -0.36 2.76 -3.48
N GLY A 58 -0.93 2.03 -2.53
CA GLY A 58 -2.39 1.90 -2.38
C GLY A 58 -3.08 3.24 -2.16
N ILE A 59 -2.51 4.10 -1.32
CA ILE A 59 -3.03 5.47 -1.11
C ILE A 59 -2.91 6.30 -2.38
N TYR A 60 -1.77 6.24 -3.09
CA TYR A 60 -1.58 6.97 -4.33
C TYR A 60 -2.58 6.55 -5.43
N GLU A 61 -2.76 5.25 -5.63
CA GLU A 61 -3.74 4.72 -6.60
C GLU A 61 -5.17 5.11 -6.21
N GLY A 62 -5.49 4.99 -4.92
CA GLY A 62 -6.78 5.39 -4.36
C GLY A 62 -7.03 6.89 -4.45
N TRP A 63 -6.02 7.76 -4.31
CA TRP A 63 -6.24 9.21 -4.36
C TRP A 63 -6.37 9.71 -5.80
N SER A 64 -5.47 9.24 -6.68
CA SER A 64 -5.44 9.62 -8.10
C SER A 64 -6.56 9.01 -8.93
N GLY A 65 -7.19 7.91 -8.47
CA GLY A 65 -8.17 7.15 -9.27
C GLY A 65 -7.51 6.36 -10.42
N TRP A 66 -6.20 6.13 -10.34
CA TRP A 66 -5.42 5.47 -11.38
C TRP A 66 -4.65 4.28 -10.83
N CYS A 67 -4.90 3.09 -11.39
CA CYS A 67 -4.22 1.85 -11.01
C CYS A 67 -3.07 1.56 -11.98
N ILE A 68 -1.87 1.32 -11.46
CA ILE A 68 -0.71 0.95 -12.28
C ILE A 68 -0.88 -0.44 -12.90
N ALA A 69 -1.48 -1.38 -12.17
CA ALA A 69 -1.70 -2.74 -12.64
C ALA A 69 -2.59 -2.77 -13.89
N ARG A 70 -3.73 -2.06 -13.86
CA ARG A 70 -4.61 -1.97 -15.03
C ARG A 70 -3.96 -1.23 -16.20
N ALA A 71 -3.13 -0.21 -15.92
CA ALA A 71 -2.37 0.48 -16.97
C ALA A 71 -1.31 -0.43 -17.64
N MET A 72 -0.78 -1.41 -16.91
CA MET A 72 0.10 -2.47 -17.45
C MET A 72 -0.68 -3.62 -18.13
N GLY A 73 -2.01 -3.54 -18.22
CA GLY A 73 -2.86 -4.59 -18.80
C GLY A 73 -3.14 -5.76 -17.86
N ILE A 74 -2.81 -5.64 -16.57
CA ILE A 74 -3.10 -6.66 -15.57
C ILE A 74 -4.55 -6.50 -15.10
N TRP A 75 -5.33 -7.57 -15.26
CA TRP A 75 -6.69 -7.61 -14.77
C TRP A 75 -6.74 -7.56 -13.24
N THR A 76 -7.58 -6.69 -12.69
CA THR A 76 -7.84 -6.59 -11.26
C THR A 76 -9.35 -6.60 -11.01
N PRO A 77 -9.87 -7.48 -10.12
CA PRO A 77 -11.31 -7.66 -9.90
C PRO A 77 -12.00 -6.44 -9.26
N ILE A 78 -11.22 -5.51 -8.71
CA ILE A 78 -11.66 -4.33 -7.96
C ILE A 78 -11.21 -3.03 -8.59
#